data_AF-F0WAI6-F1
#
_entry.id   AF-F0WAI6-F1
#
_cell.length_a   1.000
_cell.length_b   1.000
_cell.length_c   1.000
_cell.angle_alpha   90.00
_cell.angle_beta   90.00
_cell.angle_gamma   90.00
#
_symmetry.space_group_name_H-M   'P 1'
#
loop_
_entity.id
_entity.type
_entity.pdbx_description
1 polymer ?
#
loop_
_entity_poly.entity_id
_entity_poly.type
_entity_poly.pdbx_seq_one_letter_code
_entity_poly.pdbx_strand_id
1 'polypeptide(L)'
;MKILHVYIYNLDRICGYQGDKFKMVPQQRKFMADFHMHSTCSDGKLRPSHVIREAAGNGVTYMSLTDHDTMAGTNEALQTAQQLGVFAFPGVEISAEVISENLHILGYFPPGFESEQLETQLSKIRVARYARGKKMLEKLAHMGIKIEWKQVLEVAGEAAPGRPHIAQVMVNCGFVRTFREAFDRYLHNDGPAYAQGQHYPPEQAIKLIKSIGGISILAHPWACKDPMTVVRQVAKQGIDGIEVFHSISTVEKYSAIADELGLLKSGGTDFHAYNTKNDNGPGAVLFSRANVEAFLAHAKSVWEPQLRETLNKIKIKLRSGVESSVSLLIWKKLEECARAAIKSLDLTVSVSDSGHYHAIIRRRLLTRTSAIGKSGIKRCADSMITYLHTIADEHADATKSKIELDGALWEIEQAELEASKTKIFGQTCKKELQAYGDLHTTIDASIDRVSKEIIQLKCAVRKEKTLRMYKEEYETLAKLVNQYPSQKETLREVERKKARLVEAKQALQSVDRKLENRVKQFSLLLTTIQDLKCTLDEEVDEVIEENQDVSSNESGTEKTEEKIIGMVQAC
;
A
#
# COMPACT_ATOMS: atom_id res chain seq x y z
N MET A 1 -19.41 3.16 22.94
CA MET A 1 -18.22 3.49 23.75
C MET A 1 -17.07 3.72 22.76
N LYS A 2 -16.54 4.94 22.64
CA LYS A 2 -15.47 5.27 21.67
C LYS A 2 -14.13 5.14 22.40
N ILE A 3 -13.25 4.24 21.95
CA ILE A 3 -12.07 3.83 22.72
C ILE A 3 -10.80 4.16 21.94
N LEU A 4 -9.86 4.83 22.59
CA LEU A 4 -8.49 4.99 22.08
C LEU A 4 -7.59 3.96 22.77
N HIS A 5 -6.97 3.09 22.00
CA HIS A 5 -5.96 2.15 22.48
C HIS A 5 -4.57 2.78 22.31
N VAL A 6 -3.86 2.98 23.42
CA VAL A 6 -2.51 3.53 23.40
C VAL A 6 -1.52 2.42 23.74
N TYR A 7 -0.62 2.15 22.80
CA TYR A 7 0.47 1.22 22.97
C TYR A 7 1.74 2.00 23.28
N ILE A 8 2.36 1.71 24.42
CA ILE A 8 3.60 2.39 24.82
C ILE A 8 4.78 1.58 24.32
N TYR A 9 5.61 2.23 23.51
CA TYR A 9 6.89 1.71 23.04
C TYR A 9 7.95 1.90 24.14
N ASN A 10 8.15 0.86 24.96
CA ASN A 10 8.95 0.92 26.18
C ASN A 10 10.41 0.46 25.95
N LEU A 11 11.37 1.29 26.36
CA LEU A 11 12.81 0.98 26.33
C LEU A 11 13.50 1.04 27.68
N ASP A 12 12.83 1.54 28.73
CA ASP A 12 13.54 1.92 29.96
C ASP A 12 13.90 0.74 30.87
N ARG A 13 13.60 -0.48 30.46
CA ARG A 13 14.22 -1.63 31.11
C ARG A 13 15.33 -2.02 30.18
N ILE A 14 16.59 -1.85 30.57
CA ILE A 14 17.79 -2.57 30.08
C ILE A 14 18.39 -3.25 31.30
N CYS A 15 17.94 -4.48 31.58
CA CYS A 15 18.33 -5.21 32.79
C CYS A 15 19.57 -6.07 32.51
N GLY A 16 20.66 -5.79 33.24
CA GLY A 16 21.80 -6.69 33.42
C GLY A 16 21.62 -7.60 34.64
N TYR A 17 22.33 -8.73 34.69
CA TYR A 17 22.25 -9.76 35.75
C TYR A 17 23.59 -9.87 36.49
N GLN A 18 23.57 -9.84 37.83
CA GLN A 18 24.68 -10.31 38.68
C GLN A 18 24.15 -10.79 40.05
N GLY A 19 24.11 -12.11 40.27
CA GLY A 19 23.86 -12.73 41.58
C GLY A 19 22.51 -12.48 42.25
N ASP A 20 22.30 -13.12 43.41
CA ASP A 20 21.01 -13.31 44.10
C ASP A 20 20.39 -12.05 44.77
N LYS A 21 20.88 -10.83 44.52
CA LYS A 21 20.31 -9.61 45.10
C LYS A 21 20.13 -8.50 44.06
N PHE A 22 18.87 -8.14 43.80
CA PHE A 22 18.44 -7.06 42.92
C PHE A 22 19.05 -5.71 43.37
N LYS A 23 20.08 -5.23 42.66
CA LYS A 23 20.47 -3.80 42.64
C LYS A 23 20.54 -3.31 41.20
N MET A 24 19.92 -2.16 40.96
CA MET A 24 19.92 -1.45 39.68
C MET A 24 21.33 -0.90 39.42
N VAL A 25 22.08 -1.50 38.49
CA VAL A 25 23.33 -0.91 37.98
C VAL A 25 23.32 -1.02 36.45
N PRO A 26 23.69 0.05 35.70
CA PRO A 26 23.74 0.01 34.24
C PRO A 26 24.92 -0.89 33.81
N GLN A 27 24.63 -2.08 33.27
CA GLN A 27 25.65 -2.83 32.52
C GLN A 27 25.94 -2.06 31.23
N GLN A 28 27.18 -1.60 31.07
CA GLN A 28 27.70 -0.90 29.89
C GLN A 28 27.69 -1.85 28.67
N ARG A 29 26.53 -2.08 28.06
CA ARG A 29 26.51 -2.45 26.64
C ARG A 29 27.02 -1.25 25.85
N LYS A 30 27.94 -1.51 24.92
CA LYS A 30 28.41 -0.52 23.95
C LYS A 30 27.18 0.12 23.31
N PHE A 31 26.95 1.39 23.58
CA PHE A 31 25.81 2.14 23.06
C PHE A 31 25.98 2.22 21.54
N MET A 32 25.05 1.62 20.78
CA MET A 32 25.12 1.55 19.32
C MET A 32 23.81 2.03 18.72
N ALA A 33 23.91 2.91 17.72
CA ALA A 33 22.79 3.47 17.00
C ALA A 33 23.07 3.48 15.50
N ASP A 34 22.03 3.37 14.69
CA ASP A 34 22.13 3.41 13.23
C ASP A 34 20.87 4.04 12.63
N PHE A 35 20.97 5.28 12.14
CA PHE A 35 19.81 6.02 11.66
C PHE A 35 19.65 5.99 10.14
N HIS A 36 20.48 5.23 9.42
CA HIS A 36 20.44 5.21 7.95
C HIS A 36 20.62 3.80 7.42
N MET A 37 19.52 3.16 7.03
CA MET A 37 19.49 1.79 6.51
C MET A 37 18.34 1.62 5.50
N HIS A 38 18.55 0.74 4.53
CA HIS A 38 17.64 0.48 3.42
C HIS A 38 17.13 -0.95 3.39
N SER A 39 15.95 -1.15 2.79
CA SER A 39 15.31 -2.45 2.66
C SER A 39 14.84 -2.71 1.22
N THR A 40 14.23 -3.86 1.00
CA THR A 40 13.57 -4.23 -0.26
C THR A 40 12.41 -3.30 -0.64
N CYS A 41 11.97 -2.39 0.22
CA CYS A 41 10.98 -1.38 -0.13
C CYS A 41 11.58 -0.28 -1.03
N SER A 42 12.91 -0.15 -1.08
CA SER A 42 13.64 0.70 -2.02
C SER A 42 14.71 -0.08 -2.79
N ASP A 43 16.00 0.06 -2.49
CA ASP A 43 17.08 -0.61 -3.23
C ASP A 43 17.92 -1.56 -2.37
N GLY A 44 17.60 -1.71 -1.09
CA GLY A 44 18.18 -2.72 -0.22
C GLY A 44 17.83 -4.16 -0.62
N LYS A 45 18.63 -5.13 -0.17
CA LYS A 45 18.44 -6.56 -0.47
C LYS A 45 17.72 -7.36 0.61
N LEU A 46 17.52 -6.77 1.79
CA LEU A 46 16.85 -7.41 2.93
C LEU A 46 15.49 -6.80 3.18
N ARG A 47 14.52 -7.63 3.58
CA ARG A 47 13.20 -7.16 4.01
C ARG A 47 13.32 -6.26 5.24
N PRO A 48 12.39 -5.31 5.46
CA PRO A 48 12.40 -4.43 6.63
C PRO A 48 12.62 -5.18 7.95
N SER A 49 11.92 -6.29 8.17
CA SER A 49 12.09 -7.12 9.38
C SER A 49 13.47 -7.76 9.51
N HIS A 50 14.13 -8.11 8.40
CA HIS A 50 15.46 -8.70 8.42
C HIS A 50 16.53 -7.64 8.72
N VAL A 51 16.42 -6.43 8.14
CA VAL A 51 17.31 -5.30 8.45
C VAL A 51 17.30 -5.00 9.94
N ILE A 52 16.10 -4.91 10.53
CA ILE A 52 15.94 -4.63 11.97
C ILE A 52 16.49 -5.78 12.84
N ARG A 53 16.32 -7.05 12.42
CA ARG A 53 16.92 -8.21 13.13
C ARG A 53 18.43 -8.20 13.07
N GLU A 54 19.01 -7.82 11.95
CA GLU A 54 20.46 -7.74 11.77
C GLU A 54 21.05 -6.62 12.63
N ALA A 55 20.46 -5.42 12.59
CA ALA A 55 20.85 -4.30 13.44
C ALA A 55 20.77 -4.65 14.93
N ALA A 56 19.64 -5.23 15.37
CA ALA A 56 19.51 -5.68 16.75
C ALA A 56 20.51 -6.80 17.11
N GLY A 57 20.80 -7.70 16.18
CA GLY A 57 21.80 -8.76 16.32
C GLY A 57 23.22 -8.23 16.49
N ASN A 58 23.53 -7.11 15.85
CA ASN A 58 24.80 -6.39 15.97
C ASN A 58 24.88 -5.52 17.23
N GLY A 59 23.80 -5.45 18.03
CA GLY A 59 23.77 -4.70 19.28
C GLY A 59 23.25 -3.27 19.16
N VAL A 60 22.72 -2.87 18.00
CA VAL A 60 22.11 -1.55 17.79
C VAL A 60 20.84 -1.42 18.63
N THR A 61 20.76 -0.38 19.45
CA THR A 61 19.65 -0.13 20.37
C THR A 61 18.70 0.97 19.89
N TYR A 62 19.20 1.91 19.08
CA TYR A 62 18.42 3.00 18.46
C TYR A 62 18.61 2.95 16.95
N MET A 63 17.53 2.85 16.19
CA MET A 63 17.63 2.69 14.75
C MET A 63 16.49 3.35 13.98
N SER A 64 16.69 3.57 12.69
CA SER A 64 15.65 3.99 11.78
C SER A 64 15.83 3.28 10.44
N LEU A 65 14.71 2.87 9.83
CA LEU A 65 14.68 2.43 8.44
C LEU A 65 14.33 3.66 7.59
N THR A 66 15.12 3.93 6.56
CA THR A 66 15.09 5.19 5.80
C THR A 66 15.08 4.93 4.30
N ASP A 67 14.21 4.03 3.85
CA ASP A 67 14.09 3.68 2.44
C ASP A 67 13.91 4.91 1.53
N HIS A 68 14.46 4.84 0.31
CA HIS A 68 14.33 5.91 -0.67
C HIS A 68 12.88 6.17 -1.08
N ASP A 69 12.43 7.40 -0.86
CA ASP A 69 11.15 7.94 -1.34
C ASP A 69 9.92 7.11 -0.95
N THR A 70 9.98 6.34 0.14
CA THR A 70 8.87 5.50 0.59
C THR A 70 8.90 5.23 2.09
N MET A 71 7.71 5.14 2.70
CA MET A 71 7.54 4.72 4.10
C MET A 71 7.04 3.28 4.23
N ALA A 72 6.89 2.54 3.12
CA ALA A 72 6.18 1.25 3.08
C ALA A 72 6.73 0.21 4.07
N GLY A 73 8.05 0.17 4.30
CA GLY A 73 8.70 -0.75 5.21
C GLY A 73 8.57 -0.39 6.71
N THR A 74 8.12 0.83 7.02
CA THR A 74 8.15 1.39 8.38
C THR A 74 7.36 0.54 9.37
N ASN A 75 6.14 0.15 9.02
CA ASN A 75 5.29 -0.61 9.94
C ASN A 75 5.87 -1.99 10.27
N GLU A 76 6.39 -2.70 9.26
CA GLU A 76 7.07 -3.98 9.45
C GLU A 76 8.33 -3.82 10.33
N ALA A 77 9.10 -2.75 10.08
CA ALA A 77 10.29 -2.44 10.86
C ALA A 77 9.98 -2.13 12.32
N LEU A 78 8.99 -1.29 12.60
CA LEU A 78 8.55 -0.94 13.96
C LEU A 78 8.01 -2.14 14.73
N GLN A 79 7.20 -2.99 14.08
CA GLN A 79 6.69 -4.21 14.69
C GLN A 79 7.82 -5.18 15.04
N THR A 80 8.80 -5.34 14.14
CA THR A 80 9.97 -6.19 14.38
C THR A 80 10.83 -5.63 15.52
N ALA A 81 11.09 -4.32 15.51
CA ALA A 81 11.85 -3.65 16.55
C ALA A 81 11.18 -3.79 17.92
N GLN A 82 9.85 -3.68 17.94
CA GLN A 82 9.06 -3.94 19.14
C GLN A 82 9.30 -5.37 19.60
N GLN A 83 9.09 -6.39 18.75
CA GLN A 83 9.36 -7.80 19.08
C GLN A 83 10.75 -8.01 19.69
N LEU A 84 11.78 -7.38 19.12
CA LEU A 84 13.18 -7.50 19.55
C LEU A 84 13.54 -6.67 20.80
N GLY A 85 12.69 -5.72 21.20
CA GLY A 85 12.95 -4.84 22.34
C GLY A 85 14.02 -3.78 22.08
N VAL A 86 14.15 -3.32 20.83
CA VAL A 86 15.03 -2.21 20.40
C VAL A 86 14.21 -1.00 19.99
N PHE A 87 14.77 0.21 19.97
CA PHE A 87 14.04 1.39 19.52
C PHE A 87 14.18 1.56 18.03
N ALA A 88 13.08 1.45 17.31
CA ALA A 88 12.99 1.96 15.96
C ALA A 88 12.04 3.15 15.91
N PHE A 89 12.35 4.14 15.08
CA PHE A 89 11.46 5.25 14.76
C PHE A 89 11.33 5.42 13.24
N PRO A 90 10.16 5.86 12.75
CA PRO A 90 9.93 6.11 11.34
C PRO A 90 10.97 7.02 10.71
N GLY A 91 11.47 6.62 9.54
CA GLY A 91 12.39 7.40 8.74
C GLY A 91 12.15 7.22 7.24
N VAL A 92 12.63 8.17 6.45
CA VAL A 92 12.63 8.13 4.98
C VAL A 92 13.85 8.88 4.45
N GLU A 93 14.43 8.43 3.35
CA GLU A 93 15.40 9.21 2.60
C GLU A 93 14.72 9.80 1.36
N ILE A 94 14.51 11.12 1.36
CA ILE A 94 13.84 11.84 0.28
C ILE A 94 14.87 12.28 -0.75
N SER A 95 14.69 11.85 -2.00
CA SER A 95 15.48 12.29 -3.14
C SER A 95 15.18 13.77 -3.43
N ALA A 96 16.20 14.62 -3.34
CA ALA A 96 16.16 16.03 -3.73
C ALA A 96 17.17 16.31 -4.86
N GLU A 97 16.91 17.33 -5.65
CA GLU A 97 17.79 17.74 -6.76
C GLU A 97 17.99 19.25 -6.73
N VAL A 98 19.24 19.68 -6.67
CA VAL A 98 19.69 21.06 -6.95
C VAL A 98 20.35 21.05 -8.32
N ILE A 99 20.42 22.19 -9.02
CA ILE A 99 21.04 22.28 -10.35
C ILE A 99 22.36 21.50 -10.37
N SER A 100 22.40 20.41 -11.15
CA SER A 100 23.54 19.49 -11.34
C SER A 100 24.02 18.66 -10.13
N GLU A 101 23.24 18.57 -9.04
CA GLU A 101 23.54 17.76 -7.84
C GLU A 101 22.32 16.98 -7.35
N ASN A 102 22.50 15.68 -7.08
CA ASN A 102 21.49 14.86 -6.39
C ASN A 102 21.81 14.89 -4.89
N LEU A 103 20.86 15.35 -4.09
CA LEU A 103 20.96 15.40 -2.64
C LEU A 103 19.92 14.47 -2.02
N HIS A 104 20.21 13.93 -0.85
CA HIS A 104 19.24 13.13 -0.13
C HIS A 104 19.00 13.73 1.27
N ILE A 105 17.72 13.92 1.60
CA ILE A 105 17.29 14.48 2.88
C ILE A 105 16.60 13.37 3.69
N LEU A 106 17.19 13.00 4.82
CA LEU A 106 16.58 12.08 5.77
C LEU A 106 15.51 12.83 6.57
N GLY A 107 14.33 12.24 6.66
CA GLY A 107 13.23 12.71 7.50
C GLY A 107 12.92 11.71 8.61
N TYR A 108 12.87 12.14 9.87
CA TYR A 108 12.57 11.30 11.01
C TYR A 108 11.33 11.76 11.76
N PHE A 109 10.43 10.82 12.10
CA PHE A 109 9.12 11.13 12.67
C PHE A 109 8.86 10.32 13.95
N PRO A 110 7.90 10.73 14.81
CA PRO A 110 7.58 9.95 16.00
C PRO A 110 6.93 8.60 15.63
N PRO A 111 7.05 7.56 16.47
CA PRO A 111 6.26 6.34 16.32
C PRO A 111 4.76 6.65 16.21
N GLY A 112 4.05 5.91 15.34
CA GLY A 112 2.63 6.15 15.06
C GLY A 112 2.34 7.33 14.14
N PHE A 113 3.37 7.93 13.52
CA PHE A 113 3.21 8.98 12.53
C PHE A 113 2.60 8.46 11.22
N GLU A 114 1.58 9.16 10.74
CA GLU A 114 0.99 8.98 9.42
C GLU A 114 0.75 10.35 8.79
N SER A 115 1.10 10.49 7.51
CA SER A 115 0.91 11.75 6.77
C SER A 115 0.60 11.50 5.30
N GLU A 116 -0.64 11.80 4.92
CA GLU A 116 -1.09 11.77 3.52
C GLU A 116 -0.33 12.80 2.66
N GLN A 117 0.03 13.94 3.25
CA GLN A 117 0.81 14.98 2.58
C GLN A 117 2.21 14.45 2.19
N LEU A 118 2.87 13.74 3.10
CA LEU A 118 4.17 13.12 2.82
C LEU A 118 4.02 12.08 1.71
N GLU A 119 3.07 11.14 1.87
CA GLU A 119 2.87 10.05 0.91
C GLU A 119 2.55 10.58 -0.50
N THR A 120 1.74 11.64 -0.60
CA THR A 120 1.44 12.30 -1.88
C THR A 120 2.69 12.83 -2.57
N GLN A 121 3.61 13.44 -1.81
CA GLN A 121 4.86 13.96 -2.37
C GLN A 121 5.84 12.83 -2.72
N LEU A 122 6.00 11.85 -1.85
CA LEU A 122 6.82 10.67 -2.11
C LEU A 122 6.34 9.93 -3.36
N SER A 123 5.02 9.78 -3.54
CA SER A 123 4.42 9.18 -4.74
C SER A 123 4.78 9.94 -6.02
N LYS A 124 4.77 11.29 -6.01
CA LYS A 124 5.21 12.09 -7.16
C LYS A 124 6.68 11.85 -7.50
N ILE A 125 7.55 11.79 -6.49
CA ILE A 125 8.99 11.53 -6.67
C ILE A 125 9.18 10.12 -7.26
N ARG A 126 8.48 9.11 -6.74
CA ARG A 126 8.52 7.76 -7.30
C ARG A 126 8.07 7.74 -8.75
N VAL A 127 6.92 8.34 -9.11
CA VAL A 127 6.46 8.43 -10.50
C VAL A 127 7.50 9.08 -11.42
N ALA A 128 8.18 10.14 -10.95
CA ALA A 128 9.27 10.75 -11.69
C ALA A 128 10.46 9.80 -11.88
N ARG A 129 10.80 8.98 -10.88
CA ARG A 129 11.82 7.91 -11.01
C ARG A 129 11.46 6.89 -12.09
N TYR A 130 10.19 6.47 -12.21
CA TYR A 130 9.75 5.58 -13.30
C TYR A 130 10.01 6.20 -14.67
N ALA A 131 9.64 7.48 -14.87
CA ALA A 131 9.85 8.19 -16.12
C ALA A 131 11.35 8.35 -16.43
N ARG A 132 12.16 8.67 -15.41
CA ARG A 132 13.62 8.76 -15.52
C ARG A 132 14.25 7.44 -15.93
N GLY A 133 13.86 6.33 -15.29
CA GLY A 133 14.39 5.01 -15.58
C GLY A 133 14.17 4.60 -17.04
N LYS A 134 12.99 4.88 -17.61
CA LYS A 134 12.70 4.64 -19.03
C LYS A 134 13.63 5.44 -19.96
N LYS A 135 13.85 6.72 -19.67
CA LYS A 135 14.80 7.56 -20.43
C LYS A 135 16.24 7.03 -20.34
N MET A 136 16.64 6.49 -19.20
CA MET A 136 17.96 5.87 -19.06
C MET A 136 18.11 4.62 -19.93
N LEU A 137 17.06 3.78 -20.01
CA LEU A 137 17.04 2.62 -20.91
C LEU A 137 17.09 3.03 -22.38
N GLU A 138 16.37 4.09 -22.76
CA GLU A 138 16.46 4.65 -24.12
C GLU A 138 17.91 5.06 -24.44
N LYS A 139 18.59 5.77 -23.54
CA LYS A 139 20.00 6.14 -23.73
C LYS A 139 20.90 4.91 -23.84
N LEU A 140 20.74 3.92 -22.97
CA LEU A 140 21.48 2.65 -23.03
C LEU A 140 21.25 1.92 -24.37
N ALA A 141 20.03 1.92 -24.89
CA ALA A 141 19.70 1.30 -26.16
C ALA A 141 20.45 1.94 -27.34
N HIS A 142 20.63 3.27 -27.34
CA HIS A 142 21.45 3.98 -28.34
C HIS A 142 22.93 3.58 -28.26
N MET A 143 23.40 3.05 -27.13
CA MET A 143 24.77 2.56 -26.92
C MET A 143 24.89 1.05 -27.19
N GLY A 144 23.85 0.42 -27.72
CA GLY A 144 23.82 -1.02 -28.01
C GLY A 144 23.44 -1.91 -26.81
N ILE A 145 23.10 -1.32 -25.66
CA ILE A 145 22.69 -2.04 -24.45
C ILE A 145 21.16 -2.08 -24.41
N LYS A 146 20.58 -3.18 -24.90
CA LYS A 146 19.12 -3.37 -24.92
C LYS A 146 18.66 -4.09 -23.66
N ILE A 147 17.92 -3.39 -22.83
CA ILE A 147 17.31 -3.91 -21.60
C ILE A 147 15.81 -3.63 -21.70
N GLU A 148 14.98 -4.62 -21.39
CA GLU A 148 13.54 -4.43 -21.33
C GLU A 148 13.13 -3.83 -19.98
N TRP A 149 12.14 -2.94 -20.00
CA TRP A 149 11.62 -2.34 -18.77
C TRP A 149 11.11 -3.37 -17.77
N LYS A 150 10.55 -4.48 -18.27
CA LYS A 150 10.05 -5.58 -17.43
C LYS A 150 11.16 -6.20 -16.58
N GLN A 151 12.37 -6.36 -17.11
CA GLN A 151 13.51 -6.90 -16.36
C GLN A 151 13.91 -5.99 -15.20
N VAL A 152 13.81 -4.66 -15.39
CA VAL A 152 14.06 -3.68 -14.33
C VAL A 152 12.99 -3.76 -13.25
N LEU A 153 11.72 -3.93 -13.63
CA LEU A 153 10.63 -4.11 -12.67
C LEU A 153 10.76 -5.42 -11.88
N GLU A 154 11.16 -6.52 -12.53
CA GLU A 154 11.39 -7.80 -11.86
C GLU A 154 12.50 -7.70 -10.80
N VAL A 155 13.56 -6.93 -11.07
CA VAL A 155 14.64 -6.69 -10.11
C VAL A 155 14.25 -5.70 -9.01
N ALA A 156 13.45 -4.67 -9.33
CA ALA A 156 12.96 -3.70 -8.36
C ALA A 156 11.87 -4.27 -7.43
N GLY A 157 11.11 -5.28 -7.88
CA GLY A 157 10.01 -5.84 -7.11
C GLY A 157 8.93 -4.79 -6.82
N GLU A 158 8.67 -4.55 -5.54
CA GLU A 158 7.70 -3.56 -5.07
C GLU A 158 8.28 -2.13 -4.96
N ALA A 159 9.59 -1.98 -5.13
CA ALA A 159 10.26 -0.71 -5.01
C ALA A 159 10.16 0.16 -6.27
N ALA A 160 10.36 1.48 -6.10
CA ALA A 160 10.49 2.39 -7.22
C ALA A 160 11.81 2.13 -7.99
N PRO A 161 11.76 1.83 -9.30
CA PRO A 161 12.95 1.58 -10.10
C PRO A 161 13.91 2.76 -10.08
N GLY A 162 15.19 2.45 -9.98
CA GLY A 162 16.27 3.42 -9.83
C GLY A 162 17.54 2.96 -10.53
N ARG A 163 18.58 3.80 -10.49
CA ARG A 163 19.90 3.46 -11.07
C ARG A 163 20.48 2.15 -10.53
N PRO A 164 20.38 1.83 -9.22
CA PRO A 164 20.83 0.54 -8.68
C PRO A 164 20.15 -0.66 -9.35
N HIS A 165 18.84 -0.57 -9.61
CA HIS A 165 18.08 -1.62 -10.27
C HIS A 165 18.53 -1.82 -11.73
N ILE A 166 18.74 -0.73 -12.46
CA ILE A 166 19.27 -0.77 -13.83
C ILE A 166 20.68 -1.37 -13.84
N ALA A 167 21.54 -0.94 -12.91
CA ALA A 167 22.90 -1.47 -12.75
C ALA A 167 22.88 -2.99 -12.52
N GLN A 168 21.99 -3.47 -11.64
CA GLN A 168 21.83 -4.89 -11.38
C GLN A 168 21.37 -5.67 -12.61
N VAL A 169 20.44 -5.12 -13.40
CA VAL A 169 20.02 -5.75 -14.66
C VAL A 169 21.17 -5.78 -15.68
N MET A 170 21.97 -4.71 -15.77
CA MET A 170 23.16 -4.70 -16.63
C MET A 170 24.16 -5.79 -16.25
N VAL A 171 24.33 -6.07 -14.96
CA VAL A 171 25.15 -7.19 -14.46
C VAL A 171 24.52 -8.53 -14.80
N ASN A 172 23.22 -8.71 -14.52
CA ASN A 172 22.51 -9.96 -14.76
C ASN A 172 22.48 -10.35 -16.24
N CYS A 173 22.37 -9.37 -17.14
CA CYS A 173 22.41 -9.56 -18.60
C CYS A 173 23.84 -9.66 -19.17
N GLY A 174 24.88 -9.53 -18.33
CA GLY A 174 26.27 -9.66 -18.76
C GLY A 174 26.83 -8.47 -19.54
N PHE A 175 26.17 -7.31 -19.54
CA PHE A 175 26.67 -6.10 -20.20
C PHE A 175 27.84 -5.45 -19.46
N VAL A 176 27.90 -5.65 -18.14
CA VAL A 176 28.98 -5.20 -17.25
C VAL A 176 29.30 -6.31 -16.26
N ARG A 177 30.55 -6.39 -15.80
CA ARG A 177 31.01 -7.45 -14.91
C ARG A 177 30.62 -7.22 -13.46
N THR A 178 30.50 -5.95 -13.05
CA THR A 178 30.24 -5.59 -11.66
C THR A 178 29.27 -4.41 -11.56
N PHE A 179 28.60 -4.31 -10.40
CA PHE A 179 27.71 -3.19 -10.09
C PHE A 179 28.44 -1.85 -10.16
N ARG A 180 29.68 -1.80 -9.66
CA ARG A 180 30.53 -0.60 -9.70
C ARG A 180 30.86 -0.17 -11.12
N GLU A 181 31.17 -1.13 -12.01
CA GLU A 181 31.42 -0.85 -13.42
C GLU A 181 30.21 -0.19 -14.11
N ALA A 182 28.98 -0.60 -13.76
CA ALA A 182 27.76 0.03 -14.28
C ALA A 182 27.70 1.52 -13.96
N PHE A 183 28.01 1.89 -12.70
CA PHE A 183 28.03 3.28 -12.27
C PHE A 183 29.20 4.04 -12.89
N ASP A 184 30.42 3.51 -12.80
CA ASP A 184 31.63 4.19 -13.29
C ASP A 184 31.59 4.48 -14.79
N ARG A 185 30.97 3.60 -15.61
CA ARG A 185 30.93 3.75 -17.07
C ARG A 185 29.67 4.42 -17.60
N TYR A 186 28.51 4.20 -16.97
CA TYR A 186 27.21 4.54 -17.58
C TYR A 186 26.31 5.39 -16.68
N LEU A 187 26.16 5.02 -15.42
CA LEU A 187 25.06 5.50 -14.57
C LEU A 187 25.46 6.59 -13.54
N HIS A 188 26.74 6.97 -13.47
CA HIS A 188 27.21 8.07 -12.61
C HIS A 188 26.54 9.40 -12.95
N ASN A 189 26.65 10.38 -12.05
CA ASN A 189 26.17 11.73 -12.30
C ASN A 189 26.85 12.29 -13.55
N ASP A 190 26.05 12.82 -14.49
CA ASP A 190 26.51 13.32 -15.81
C ASP A 190 27.09 12.23 -16.73
N GLY A 191 26.89 10.94 -16.42
CA GLY A 191 27.30 9.82 -17.25
C GLY A 191 26.49 9.66 -18.54
N PRO A 192 26.95 8.83 -19.49
CA PRO A 192 26.34 8.76 -20.82
C PRO A 192 24.88 8.29 -20.77
N ALA A 193 24.54 7.36 -19.87
CA ALA A 193 23.18 6.88 -19.68
C ALA A 193 22.39 7.66 -18.62
N TYR A 194 23.00 8.67 -17.98
CA TYR A 194 22.35 9.48 -16.97
C TYR A 194 21.20 10.29 -17.56
N ALA A 195 20.00 10.15 -16.99
CA ALA A 195 18.88 11.05 -17.26
C ALA A 195 18.66 11.94 -16.03
N GLN A 196 18.45 13.23 -16.25
CA GLN A 196 18.10 14.16 -15.19
C GLN A 196 16.71 13.84 -14.63
N GLY A 197 16.56 13.92 -13.31
CA GLY A 197 15.30 13.67 -12.62
C GLY A 197 14.33 14.85 -12.74
N GLN A 198 13.19 14.73 -12.05
CA GLN A 198 12.34 15.89 -11.80
C GLN A 198 12.99 16.75 -10.73
N HIS A 199 13.08 18.05 -10.98
CA HIS A 199 13.61 19.00 -10.01
C HIS A 199 12.72 19.06 -8.77
N TYR A 200 13.23 18.55 -7.63
CA TYR A 200 12.63 18.68 -6.31
C TYR A 200 13.64 19.33 -5.36
N PRO A 201 13.54 20.65 -5.11
CA PRO A 201 14.54 21.36 -4.32
C PRO A 201 14.63 20.83 -2.88
N PRO A 202 15.84 20.77 -2.28
CA PRO A 202 16.03 20.35 -0.87
C PRO A 202 15.25 21.25 0.10
N GLU A 203 15.10 22.53 -0.21
CA GLU A 203 14.29 23.47 0.57
C GLU A 203 12.83 23.00 0.70
N GLN A 204 12.26 22.41 -0.36
CA GLN A 204 10.90 21.89 -0.33
C GLN A 204 10.80 20.63 0.53
N ALA A 205 11.82 19.74 0.47
CA ALA A 205 11.90 18.56 1.32
C ALA A 205 12.00 18.94 2.81
N ILE A 206 12.89 19.89 3.14
CA ILE A 206 13.09 20.41 4.51
C ILE A 206 11.79 21.04 5.02
N LYS A 207 11.15 21.92 4.23
CA LYS A 207 9.88 22.54 4.61
C LYS A 207 8.78 21.49 4.81
N LEU A 208 8.70 20.48 3.96
CA LEU A 208 7.72 19.40 4.08
C LEU A 208 7.91 18.64 5.40
N ILE A 209 9.12 18.16 5.66
CA ILE A 209 9.48 17.41 6.89
C ILE A 209 9.15 18.25 8.12
N LYS A 210 9.55 19.52 8.13
CA LYS A 210 9.26 20.44 9.23
C LYS A 210 7.77 20.70 9.42
N SER A 211 7.01 20.87 8.34
CA SER A 211 5.57 21.17 8.43
C SER A 211 4.72 20.03 9.01
N ILE A 212 5.25 18.80 8.97
CA ILE A 212 4.59 17.61 9.51
C ILE A 212 5.26 17.12 10.81
N GLY A 213 6.08 17.95 11.45
CA GLY A 213 6.69 17.66 12.75
C GLY A 213 7.78 16.60 12.71
N GLY A 214 8.52 16.51 11.61
CA GLY A 214 9.71 15.67 11.49
C GLY A 214 11.02 16.44 11.68
N ILE A 215 12.11 15.69 11.81
CA ILE A 215 13.49 16.20 11.85
C ILE A 215 14.15 15.92 10.50
N SER A 216 14.82 16.91 9.94
CA SER A 216 15.49 16.86 8.64
C SER A 216 17.01 16.80 8.78
N ILE A 217 17.65 15.82 8.15
CA ILE A 217 19.11 15.62 8.16
C ILE A 217 19.63 15.47 6.72
N LEU A 218 20.72 16.15 6.35
CA LEU A 218 21.39 15.92 5.06
C LEU A 218 22.15 14.59 5.13
N ALA A 219 21.79 13.63 4.27
CA ALA A 219 22.51 12.36 4.16
C ALA A 219 23.84 12.52 3.43
N HIS A 220 24.82 11.70 3.82
CA HIS A 220 26.11 11.48 3.16
C HIS A 220 26.65 12.68 2.35
N PRO A 221 26.86 13.86 2.98
CA PRO A 221 27.24 15.08 2.26
C PRO A 221 28.51 14.93 1.42
N TRP A 222 29.39 13.98 1.75
CA TRP A 222 30.58 13.63 0.97
C TRP A 222 30.30 13.07 -0.44
N ALA A 223 29.07 12.67 -0.74
CA ALA A 223 28.67 12.24 -2.09
C ALA A 223 28.47 13.41 -3.07
N CYS A 224 28.38 14.65 -2.57
CA CYS A 224 28.22 15.87 -3.38
C CYS A 224 29.55 16.30 -4.01
N LYS A 225 29.54 16.98 -5.17
CA LYS A 225 30.79 17.53 -5.75
C LYS A 225 31.41 18.64 -4.89
N ASP A 226 30.58 19.50 -4.30
CA ASP A 226 31.01 20.52 -3.32
C ASP A 226 30.23 20.43 -2.00
N PRO A 227 30.62 19.50 -1.11
CA PRO A 227 29.92 19.25 0.15
C PRO A 227 29.83 20.47 1.08
N MET A 228 30.86 21.31 1.13
CA MET A 228 30.93 22.41 2.11
C MET A 228 29.96 23.52 1.75
N THR A 229 29.87 23.86 0.47
CA THR A 229 28.91 24.84 -0.03
C THR A 229 27.48 24.33 0.12
N VAL A 230 27.24 23.06 -0.21
CA VAL A 230 25.92 22.43 -0.07
C VAL A 230 25.45 22.46 1.39
N VAL A 231 26.29 22.05 2.33
CA VAL A 231 25.97 22.06 3.77
C VAL A 231 25.57 23.47 4.23
N ARG A 232 26.34 24.51 3.86
CA ARG A 232 26.01 25.90 4.21
C ARG A 232 24.71 26.38 3.56
N GLN A 233 24.41 25.93 2.35
CA GLN A 233 23.18 26.27 1.65
C GLN A 233 21.96 25.65 2.32
N VAL A 234 21.99 24.35 2.65
CA VAL A 234 20.86 23.69 3.32
C VAL A 234 20.70 24.14 4.77
N ALA A 235 21.80 24.53 5.45
CA ALA A 235 21.73 25.17 6.76
C ALA A 235 20.92 26.47 6.73
N LYS A 236 21.11 27.32 5.71
CA LYS A 236 20.30 28.53 5.50
C LYS A 236 18.82 28.23 5.20
N GLN A 237 18.52 27.04 4.69
CA GLN A 237 17.14 26.58 4.44
C GLN A 237 16.47 26.03 5.71
N GLY A 238 17.20 25.92 6.82
CA GLY A 238 16.67 25.52 8.12
C GLY A 238 16.63 24.01 8.33
N ILE A 239 17.59 23.27 7.75
CA ILE A 239 17.81 21.86 8.07
C ILE A 239 18.26 21.68 9.53
N ASP A 240 17.89 20.58 10.17
CA ASP A 240 18.19 20.36 11.60
C ASP A 240 19.58 19.75 11.82
N GLY A 241 20.14 19.07 10.82
CA GLY A 241 21.45 18.44 10.96
C GLY A 241 22.03 17.84 9.68
N ILE A 242 23.19 17.20 9.82
CA ILE A 242 23.90 16.49 8.75
C ILE A 242 24.43 15.16 9.24
N GLU A 243 24.60 14.21 8.31
CA GLU A 243 25.31 12.98 8.59
C GLU A 243 26.82 13.25 8.66
N VAL A 244 27.43 12.80 9.75
CA VAL A 244 28.86 13.02 10.07
C VAL A 244 29.57 11.68 10.24
N PHE A 245 28.94 10.76 10.96
CA PHE A 245 29.51 9.46 11.28
C PHE A 245 29.28 8.50 10.11
N HIS A 246 30.37 8.15 9.41
CA HIS A 246 30.40 7.12 8.36
C HIS A 246 31.80 6.50 8.25
N SER A 247 32.83 7.34 8.11
CA SER A 247 34.25 6.93 8.14
C SER A 247 35.06 7.87 9.04
N ILE A 248 36.24 7.44 9.49
CA ILE A 248 37.12 8.28 10.33
C ILE A 248 37.45 9.60 9.61
N SER A 249 37.72 9.55 8.30
CA SER A 249 38.03 10.73 7.48
C SER A 249 36.88 11.71 7.30
N THR A 250 35.63 11.27 7.40
CA THR A 250 34.46 12.16 7.29
C THR A 250 34.16 12.84 8.63
N VAL A 251 34.37 12.15 9.75
CA VAL A 251 33.96 12.65 11.07
C VAL A 251 34.60 13.99 11.41
N GLU A 252 35.92 14.16 11.24
CA GLU A 252 36.61 15.40 11.62
C GLU A 252 36.10 16.61 10.84
N LYS A 253 36.05 16.49 9.50
CA LYS A 253 35.66 17.59 8.60
C LYS A 253 34.19 17.98 8.78
N TYR A 254 33.29 17.00 8.82
CA TYR A 254 31.85 17.27 8.91
C TYR A 254 31.40 17.62 10.33
N SER A 255 32.11 17.15 11.36
CA SER A 255 31.86 17.59 12.74
C SER A 255 32.13 19.08 12.91
N ALA A 256 33.25 19.59 12.38
CA ALA A 256 33.63 21.00 12.53
C ALA A 256 32.60 21.95 11.90
N ILE A 257 32.15 21.66 10.68
CA ILE A 257 31.12 22.47 10.01
C ILE A 257 29.74 22.32 10.67
N ALA A 258 29.41 21.14 11.21
CA ALA A 258 28.17 20.97 11.97
C ALA A 258 28.18 21.82 13.25
N ASP A 259 29.31 21.86 13.98
CA ASP A 259 29.47 22.71 15.16
C ASP A 259 29.40 24.20 14.81
N GLU A 260 30.08 24.62 13.74
CA GLU A 260 30.07 26.01 13.25
C GLU A 260 28.63 26.50 12.95
N LEU A 261 27.81 25.62 12.37
CA LEU A 261 26.45 25.95 11.92
C LEU A 261 25.36 25.60 12.95
N GLY A 262 25.72 25.04 14.11
CA GLY A 262 24.76 24.63 15.14
C GLY A 262 23.86 23.45 14.73
N LEU A 263 24.36 22.56 13.87
CA LEU A 263 23.62 21.44 13.28
C LEU A 263 23.77 20.14 14.10
N LEU A 264 22.72 19.33 14.14
CA LEU A 264 22.80 17.98 14.71
C LEU A 264 23.76 17.09 13.90
N LYS A 265 24.52 16.25 14.61
CA LYS A 265 25.45 15.28 14.01
C LYS A 265 24.81 13.90 14.02
N SER A 266 24.30 13.46 12.87
CA SER A 266 23.72 12.14 12.71
C SER A 266 24.74 11.11 12.22
N GLY A 267 24.40 9.83 12.35
CA GLY A 267 25.21 8.72 11.89
C GLY A 267 24.36 7.53 11.45
N GLY A 268 24.79 6.87 10.40
CA GLY A 268 24.21 5.64 9.92
C GLY A 268 25.15 4.93 8.95
N THR A 269 24.87 3.65 8.70
CA THR A 269 25.73 2.81 7.85
C THR A 269 25.46 2.99 6.38
N ASP A 270 24.28 3.49 6.01
CA ASP A 270 23.75 3.47 4.65
C ASP A 270 23.69 2.01 4.11
N PHE A 271 23.25 1.11 4.99
CA PHE A 271 23.29 -0.34 4.75
C PHE A 271 22.26 -0.80 3.73
N HIS A 272 22.70 -1.56 2.73
CA HIS A 272 21.85 -2.09 1.65
C HIS A 272 21.91 -3.62 1.50
N ALA A 273 22.80 -4.31 2.22
CA ALA A 273 23.05 -5.74 2.11
C ALA A 273 23.48 -6.21 0.71
N TYR A 274 24.26 -5.38 0.00
CA TYR A 274 24.93 -5.76 -1.25
C TYR A 274 26.14 -6.71 -1.01
N ASN A 275 26.54 -6.95 0.24
CA ASN A 275 27.69 -7.81 0.60
C ASN A 275 28.99 -7.41 -0.12
N THR A 276 29.18 -6.11 -0.32
CA THR A 276 30.41 -5.56 -0.92
C THR A 276 31.40 -5.14 0.17
N LYS A 277 32.68 -4.97 -0.17
CA LYS A 277 33.71 -4.49 0.79
C LYS A 277 33.39 -3.13 1.43
N ASN A 278 32.46 -2.36 0.86
CA ASN A 278 32.09 -1.03 1.34
C ASN A 278 30.72 -1.01 2.05
N ASP A 279 29.98 -2.12 2.07
CA ASP A 279 28.68 -2.21 2.71
C ASP A 279 28.89 -2.62 4.17
N ASN A 280 28.97 -1.61 5.03
CA ASN A 280 29.17 -1.81 6.46
C ASN A 280 27.88 -2.33 7.08
N GLY A 281 27.96 -3.46 7.80
CA GLY A 281 26.80 -4.00 8.48
C GLY A 281 26.22 -3.02 9.51
N PRO A 282 24.91 -3.08 9.81
CA PRO A 282 24.25 -2.13 10.70
C PRO A 282 24.97 -1.97 12.05
N GLY A 283 25.18 -0.72 12.47
CA GLY A 283 25.90 -0.38 13.71
C GLY A 283 27.42 -0.44 13.63
N ALA A 284 28.02 -0.71 12.47
CA ALA A 284 29.48 -0.66 12.30
C ALA A 284 30.05 0.76 12.44
N VAL A 285 29.23 1.78 12.21
CA VAL A 285 29.62 3.18 12.38
C VAL A 285 29.58 3.57 13.86
N LEU A 286 30.66 4.21 14.34
CA LEU A 286 30.77 4.70 15.71
C LEU A 286 29.92 5.97 15.93
N PHE A 287 28.62 5.79 16.03
CA PHE A 287 27.70 6.87 16.37
C PHE A 287 27.74 7.13 17.88
N SER A 288 28.43 8.21 18.28
CA SER A 288 28.67 8.51 19.69
C SER A 288 27.37 8.70 20.48
N ARG A 289 27.35 8.21 21.72
CA ARG A 289 26.22 8.34 22.63
C ARG A 289 25.74 9.78 22.83
N ALA A 290 26.67 10.72 22.99
CA ALA A 290 26.34 12.13 23.21
C ALA A 290 25.50 12.71 22.05
N ASN A 291 25.85 12.39 20.81
CA ASN A 291 25.12 12.88 19.64
C ASN A 291 23.75 12.21 19.48
N VAL A 292 23.62 10.93 19.83
CA VAL A 292 22.30 10.26 19.86
C VAL A 292 21.42 10.86 20.95
N GLU A 293 21.95 11.14 22.14
CA GLU A 293 21.20 11.79 23.20
C GLU A 293 20.78 13.22 22.81
N ALA A 294 21.65 13.97 22.14
CA ALA A 294 21.33 15.29 21.58
C ALA A 294 20.20 15.20 20.53
N PHE A 295 20.29 14.25 19.59
CA PHE A 295 19.22 14.00 18.62
C PHE A 295 17.90 13.65 19.31
N LEU A 296 17.91 12.73 20.28
CA LEU A 296 16.70 12.32 21.00
C LEU A 296 16.09 13.45 21.85
N ALA A 297 16.91 14.34 22.40
CA ALA A 297 16.44 15.53 23.10
C ALA A 297 15.75 16.51 22.14
N HIS A 298 16.35 16.75 20.97
CA HIS A 298 15.75 17.56 19.92
C HIS A 298 14.46 16.92 19.39
N ALA A 299 14.47 15.61 19.12
CA ALA A 299 13.31 14.83 18.69
C ALA A 299 12.15 14.95 19.66
N LYS A 300 12.40 14.88 20.97
CA LYS A 300 11.36 15.13 21.99
C LYS A 300 10.71 16.49 21.80
N SER A 301 11.49 17.55 21.62
CA SER A 301 10.97 18.91 21.45
C SER A 301 10.14 19.11 20.17
N VAL A 302 10.52 18.43 19.07
CA VAL A 302 9.82 18.52 17.77
C VAL A 302 8.57 17.63 17.75
N TRP A 303 8.64 16.44 18.34
CA TRP A 303 7.56 15.46 18.29
C TRP A 303 6.45 15.71 19.32
N GLU A 304 6.71 16.41 20.42
CA GLU A 304 5.70 16.74 21.43
C GLU A 304 4.50 17.53 20.87
N PRO A 305 4.70 18.67 20.16
CA PRO A 305 3.60 19.38 19.51
C PRO A 305 2.85 18.51 18.48
N GLN A 306 3.59 17.75 17.67
CA GLN A 306 3.02 16.91 16.63
C GLN A 306 2.14 15.79 17.20
N LEU A 307 2.54 15.21 18.33
CA LEU A 307 1.74 14.21 19.04
C LEU A 307 0.41 14.80 19.52
N ARG A 308 0.41 16.05 20.03
CA ARG A 308 -0.83 16.73 20.45
C ARG A 308 -1.76 16.97 19.27
N GLU A 309 -1.22 17.40 18.13
CA GLU A 309 -2.02 17.58 16.91
C GLU A 309 -2.60 16.25 16.40
N THR A 310 -1.81 15.18 16.43
CA THR A 310 -2.25 13.84 16.04
C THR A 310 -3.40 13.36 16.93
N LEU A 311 -3.28 13.53 18.24
CA LEU A 311 -4.35 13.20 19.20
C LEU A 311 -5.62 14.05 18.96
N ASN A 312 -5.49 15.32 18.58
CA ASN A 312 -6.61 16.16 18.18
C ASN A 312 -7.31 15.65 16.91
N LYS A 313 -6.55 15.24 15.89
CA LYS A 313 -7.10 14.64 14.65
C LYS A 313 -7.84 13.34 14.95
N ILE A 314 -7.28 12.48 15.80
CA ILE A 314 -7.93 11.23 16.24
C ILE A 314 -9.24 11.52 16.98
N LYS A 315 -9.28 12.54 17.85
CA LYS A 315 -10.51 12.98 18.52
C LYS A 315 -11.60 13.35 17.51
N ILE A 316 -11.26 14.10 16.45
CA ILE A 316 -12.20 14.48 15.39
C ILE A 316 -12.72 13.24 14.67
N LYS A 317 -11.83 12.31 14.26
CA LYS A 317 -12.20 11.05 13.61
C LYS A 317 -13.16 10.22 14.47
N LEU A 318 -12.82 9.98 15.73
CA LEU A 318 -13.68 9.27 16.68
C LEU A 318 -15.04 9.97 16.87
N ARG A 319 -15.07 11.31 16.93
CA ARG A 319 -16.31 12.08 17.08
C ARG A 319 -17.21 11.97 15.84
N SER A 320 -16.63 12.02 14.64
CA SER A 320 -17.35 11.91 13.35
C SER A 320 -17.98 10.53 13.11
N GLY A 321 -17.62 9.50 13.88
CA GLY A 321 -18.20 8.16 13.77
C GLY A 321 -17.61 7.30 12.66
N VAL A 322 -16.54 7.77 12.00
CA VAL A 322 -15.82 7.04 10.94
C VAL A 322 -15.14 5.79 11.50
N GLU A 323 -14.62 5.84 12.74
CA GLU A 323 -13.96 4.73 13.41
C GLU A 323 -14.48 4.56 14.84
N SER A 324 -14.68 3.30 15.27
CA SER A 324 -15.13 2.94 16.62
C SER A 324 -13.97 2.82 17.62
N SER A 325 -12.76 2.54 17.13
CA SER A 325 -11.53 2.43 17.91
C SER A 325 -10.29 2.77 17.09
N VAL A 326 -9.33 3.47 17.68
CA VAL A 326 -8.03 3.80 17.06
C VAL A 326 -6.90 3.28 17.93
N SER A 327 -5.83 2.78 17.31
CA SER A 327 -4.61 2.34 17.99
C SER A 327 -3.47 3.30 17.68
N LEU A 328 -2.76 3.78 18.71
CA LEU A 328 -1.61 4.67 18.54
C LEU A 328 -0.39 4.13 19.29
N LEU A 329 0.74 4.02 18.57
CA LEU A 329 2.03 3.67 19.15
C LEU A 329 2.75 4.94 19.59
N ILE A 330 3.17 5.03 20.85
CA ILE A 330 3.82 6.24 21.38
C ILE A 330 5.17 5.89 21.97
N TRP A 331 6.18 6.71 21.69
CA TRP A 331 7.47 6.63 22.37
C TRP A 331 7.31 6.93 23.87
N LYS A 332 7.82 6.06 24.75
CA LYS A 332 7.66 6.21 26.20
C LYS A 332 8.09 7.57 26.76
N LYS A 333 9.13 8.22 26.21
CA LYS A 333 9.53 9.58 26.68
C LYS A 333 8.48 10.66 26.42
N LEU A 334 7.49 10.38 25.57
CA LEU A 334 6.34 11.24 25.28
C LEU A 334 5.08 10.84 26.06
N GLU A 335 5.14 9.82 26.93
CA GLU A 335 3.99 9.29 27.67
C GLU A 335 3.30 10.36 28.52
N GLU A 336 4.07 11.16 29.27
CA GLU A 336 3.52 12.23 30.11
C GLU A 336 2.78 13.28 29.27
N CYS A 337 3.38 13.68 28.14
CA CYS A 337 2.77 14.61 27.19
C CYS A 337 1.47 14.02 26.60
N ALA A 338 1.50 12.74 26.21
CA ALA A 338 0.34 12.02 25.70
C ALA A 338 -0.79 11.95 26.73
N ARG A 339 -0.49 11.57 27.97
CA ARG A 339 -1.47 11.48 29.06
C ARG A 339 -2.09 12.84 29.38
N ALA A 340 -1.29 13.90 29.43
CA ALA A 340 -1.78 15.26 29.64
C ALA A 340 -2.71 15.71 28.49
N ALA A 341 -2.32 15.45 27.25
CA ALA A 341 -3.14 15.74 26.07
C ALA A 341 -4.46 14.94 26.09
N ILE A 342 -4.41 13.63 26.34
CA ILE A 342 -5.57 12.76 26.45
C ILE A 342 -6.55 13.25 27.53
N LYS A 343 -6.06 13.64 28.71
CA LYS A 343 -6.88 14.16 29.81
C LYS A 343 -7.65 15.42 29.39
N SER A 344 -7.04 16.28 28.57
CA SER A 344 -7.71 17.47 28.03
C SER A 344 -8.74 17.16 26.93
N LEU A 345 -8.73 15.95 26.37
CA LEU A 345 -9.51 15.58 25.20
C LEU A 345 -10.78 14.76 25.50
N ASP A 346 -10.99 14.36 26.76
CA ASP A 346 -12.17 13.60 27.25
C ASP A 346 -12.39 12.27 26.48
N LEU A 347 -11.31 11.50 26.32
CA LEU A 347 -11.30 10.19 25.65
C LEU A 347 -11.08 9.06 26.67
N THR A 348 -11.79 7.94 26.52
CA THR A 348 -11.51 6.72 27.29
C THR A 348 -10.30 6.01 26.71
N VAL A 349 -9.25 5.84 27.51
CA VAL A 349 -7.98 5.25 27.07
C VAL A 349 -7.71 3.93 27.77
N SER A 350 -7.36 2.92 26.98
CA SER A 350 -6.72 1.71 27.49
C SER A 350 -5.24 1.76 27.12
N VAL A 351 -4.37 1.67 28.13
CA VAL A 351 -2.92 1.62 27.95
C VAL A 351 -2.47 0.18 28.14
N SER A 352 -1.79 -0.38 27.15
CA SER A 352 -1.15 -1.69 27.29
C SER A 352 0.37 -1.57 27.18
N ASP A 353 1.09 -2.09 28.18
CA ASP A 353 2.54 -2.27 28.13
C ASP A 353 2.79 -3.65 27.52
N SER A 354 3.40 -3.72 26.34
CA SER A 354 3.63 -4.96 25.58
C SER A 354 4.67 -5.91 26.23
N GLY A 355 5.03 -5.66 27.50
CA GLY A 355 6.24 -6.11 28.19
C GLY A 355 6.42 -7.61 28.46
N HIS A 356 5.46 -8.50 28.20
CA HIS A 356 5.61 -9.92 28.55
C HIS A 356 6.48 -10.72 27.55
N TYR A 357 6.35 -10.45 26.25
CA TYR A 357 7.09 -11.19 25.20
C TYR A 357 8.55 -10.70 25.05
N HIS A 358 8.79 -9.41 25.32
CA HIS A 358 10.09 -8.74 25.15
C HIS A 358 11.16 -9.17 26.16
N ALA A 359 10.75 -9.64 27.34
CA ALA A 359 11.69 -10.13 28.36
C ALA A 359 12.39 -11.45 27.93
N ILE A 360 11.73 -12.26 27.08
CA ILE A 360 12.22 -13.57 26.63
C ILE A 360 13.24 -13.41 25.49
N ILE A 361 12.90 -12.64 24.45
CA ILE A 361 13.80 -12.38 23.31
C ILE A 361 15.08 -11.66 23.76
N ARG A 362 14.95 -10.76 24.74
CA ARG A 362 16.10 -10.09 25.35
C ARG A 362 17.08 -11.05 26.03
N ARG A 363 16.58 -12.08 26.72
CA ARG A 363 17.43 -13.10 27.38
C ARG A 363 18.21 -13.93 26.37
N ARG A 364 17.67 -14.17 25.17
CA ARG A 364 18.39 -14.83 24.05
C ARG A 364 19.54 -13.99 23.51
N LEU A 365 19.37 -12.68 23.35
CA LEU A 365 20.44 -11.80 22.83
C LEU A 365 21.60 -11.61 23.81
N LEU A 366 21.42 -11.93 25.09
CA LEU A 366 22.47 -11.89 26.12
C LEU A 366 23.30 -13.19 26.17
N THR A 367 22.81 -14.30 25.60
CA THR A 367 23.40 -15.63 25.74
C THR A 367 24.13 -16.15 24.49
N ARG A 368 24.22 -15.35 23.42
CA ARG A 368 25.11 -15.68 22.28
C ARG A 368 26.58 -15.50 22.69
N THR A 369 27.20 -16.57 23.15
CA THR A 369 28.67 -16.73 23.11
C THR A 369 29.00 -17.80 22.09
N SER A 370 29.62 -17.37 20.99
CA SER A 370 30.40 -18.24 20.10
C SER A 370 31.67 -18.66 20.83
N ALA A 371 31.65 -19.80 21.51
CA ALA A 371 32.85 -20.41 22.08
C ALA A 371 33.37 -21.48 21.11
N ILE A 372 34.10 -21.04 20.08
CA ILE A 372 35.06 -21.92 19.39
C ILE A 372 36.40 -21.69 20.10
N GLY A 373 36.81 -22.62 20.97
CA GLY A 373 38.04 -22.49 21.78
C GLY A 373 38.15 -23.53 22.90
N LYS A 374 39.27 -23.52 23.65
CA LYS A 374 39.48 -24.37 24.84
C LYS A 374 38.35 -24.15 25.86
N SER A 375 37.91 -25.19 26.56
CA SER A 375 36.89 -25.07 27.61
C SER A 375 37.35 -24.11 28.72
N GLY A 376 36.42 -23.34 29.31
CA GLY A 376 36.69 -22.42 30.42
C GLY A 376 37.48 -23.07 31.57
N ILE A 377 37.15 -24.32 31.89
CA ILE A 377 37.86 -25.13 32.90
C ILE A 377 39.32 -25.38 32.52
N LYS A 378 39.60 -25.67 31.24
CA LYS A 378 40.98 -25.91 30.77
C LYS A 378 41.82 -24.63 30.83
N ARG A 379 41.23 -23.46 30.53
CA ARG A 379 41.90 -22.16 30.67
C ARG A 379 42.21 -21.84 32.13
N CYS A 380 41.26 -22.08 33.04
CA CYS A 380 41.48 -21.94 34.49
C CYS A 380 42.63 -22.83 34.96
N ALA A 381 42.67 -24.09 34.52
CA ALA A 381 43.73 -25.02 34.85
C ALA A 381 45.10 -24.57 34.31
N ASP A 382 45.17 -24.20 33.02
CA ASP A 382 46.39 -23.70 32.38
C ASP A 382 46.94 -22.44 33.10
N SER A 383 46.06 -21.49 33.47
CA SER A 383 46.43 -20.27 34.19
C SER A 383 46.88 -20.53 35.64
N MET A 384 46.21 -21.45 36.35
CA MET A 384 46.60 -21.84 37.71
C MET A 384 47.94 -22.57 37.73
N ILE A 385 48.19 -23.45 36.75
CA ILE A 385 49.47 -24.14 36.59
C ILE A 385 50.58 -23.11 36.32
N THR A 386 50.33 -22.10 35.47
CA THR A 386 51.28 -21.02 35.17
C THR A 386 51.63 -20.21 36.43
N TYR A 387 50.63 -19.89 37.26
CA TYR A 387 50.86 -19.23 38.54
C TYR A 387 51.69 -20.09 39.50
N LEU A 388 51.37 -21.39 39.64
CA LEU A 388 52.13 -22.31 40.50
C LEU A 388 53.59 -22.46 40.06
N HIS A 389 53.85 -22.52 38.75
CA HIS A 389 55.22 -22.52 38.22
C HIS A 389 55.95 -21.21 38.50
N THR A 390 55.24 -20.08 38.47
CA THR A 390 55.83 -18.77 38.76
C THR A 390 56.22 -18.64 40.24
N ILE A 391 55.45 -19.20 41.18
CA ILE A 391 55.82 -19.19 42.61
C ILE A 391 56.93 -20.19 42.93
N ALA A 392 57.00 -21.29 42.19
CA ALA A 392 58.03 -22.31 42.38
C ALA A 392 59.44 -21.87 41.91
N ASP A 393 59.55 -20.76 41.18
CA ASP A 393 60.81 -20.17 40.75
C ASP A 393 61.44 -19.33 41.88
N GLU A 394 62.64 -19.70 42.32
CA GLU A 394 63.38 -19.04 43.41
C GLU A 394 63.77 -17.58 43.09
N HIS A 395 63.68 -17.16 41.83
CA HIS A 395 63.95 -15.79 41.37
C HIS A 395 62.70 -14.99 41.02
N ALA A 396 61.51 -15.45 41.43
CA ALA A 396 60.25 -14.81 41.08
C ALA A 396 60.05 -13.43 41.74
N ASP A 397 59.76 -12.42 40.92
CA ASP A 397 59.31 -11.11 41.38
C ASP A 397 57.88 -11.21 41.96
N ALA A 398 57.69 -10.66 43.16
CA ALA A 398 56.40 -10.58 43.84
C ALA A 398 55.34 -9.87 42.98
N THR A 399 55.75 -8.92 42.14
CA THR A 399 54.87 -8.20 41.21
C THR A 399 54.35 -9.11 40.11
N LYS A 400 55.22 -9.94 39.53
CA LYS A 400 54.87 -10.90 38.49
C LYS A 400 53.94 -11.99 39.02
N SER A 401 54.23 -12.52 40.20
CA SER A 401 53.38 -13.53 40.86
C SER A 401 51.97 -13.02 41.12
N LYS A 402 51.82 -11.74 41.50
CA LYS A 402 50.51 -11.12 41.68
C LYS A 402 49.72 -11.00 40.37
N ILE A 403 50.37 -10.61 39.28
CA ILE A 403 49.71 -10.49 37.95
C ILE A 403 49.19 -11.87 37.49
N GLU A 404 49.98 -12.93 37.66
CA GLU A 404 49.57 -14.29 37.29
C GLU A 404 48.43 -14.82 38.18
N LEU A 405 48.41 -14.47 39.47
CA LEU A 405 47.30 -14.77 40.37
C LEU A 405 46.00 -14.05 39.95
N ASP A 406 46.09 -12.75 39.68
CA ASP A 406 44.95 -11.95 39.22
C ASP A 406 44.41 -12.49 37.88
N GLY A 407 45.29 -12.95 36.98
CA GLY A 407 44.93 -13.64 35.74
C GLY A 407 44.20 -14.98 35.97
N ALA A 408 44.69 -15.80 36.90
CA ALA A 408 44.05 -17.07 37.25
C ALA A 408 42.67 -16.86 37.90
N LEU A 409 42.52 -15.86 38.77
CA LEU A 409 41.23 -15.47 39.35
C LEU A 409 40.25 -14.96 38.28
N TRP A 410 40.74 -14.18 37.31
CA TRP A 410 39.92 -13.70 36.20
C TRP A 410 39.36 -14.84 35.35
N GLU A 411 40.17 -15.85 35.02
CA GLU A 411 39.70 -17.03 34.27
C GLU A 411 38.64 -17.82 35.06
N ILE A 412 38.78 -17.93 36.39
CA ILE A 412 37.78 -18.57 37.26
C ILE A 412 36.46 -17.78 37.24
N GLU A 413 36.51 -16.45 37.34
CA GLU A 413 35.32 -15.60 37.22
C GLU A 413 34.65 -15.74 35.85
N GLN A 414 35.43 -15.84 34.77
CA GLN A 414 34.89 -16.09 33.43
C GLN A 414 34.19 -17.45 33.35
N ALA A 415 34.76 -18.50 33.95
CA ALA A 415 34.14 -19.82 33.98
C ALA A 415 32.82 -19.84 34.79
N GLU A 416 32.76 -19.13 35.92
CA GLU A 416 31.52 -18.98 36.71
C GLU A 416 30.44 -18.23 35.91
N LEU A 417 30.84 -17.20 35.16
CA LEU A 417 29.95 -16.47 34.27
C LEU A 417 29.42 -17.37 33.13
N GLU A 418 30.26 -18.21 32.53
CA GLU A 418 29.87 -19.19 31.51
C GLU A 418 28.87 -20.22 32.07
N ALA A 419 29.10 -20.76 33.27
CA ALA A 419 28.18 -21.67 33.94
C ALA A 419 26.82 -21.00 34.25
N SER A 420 26.85 -19.74 34.69
CA SER A 420 25.63 -18.96 34.95
C SER A 420 24.84 -18.68 33.66
N LYS A 421 25.54 -18.36 32.55
CA LYS A 421 24.93 -18.16 31.23
C LYS A 421 24.21 -19.42 30.74
N THR A 422 24.84 -20.59 30.85
CA THR A 422 24.24 -21.86 30.41
C THR A 422 23.00 -22.23 31.24
N LYS A 423 23.02 -21.98 32.55
CA LYS A 423 21.84 -22.17 33.42
C LYS A 423 20.68 -21.26 33.01
N ILE A 424 20.94 -19.98 32.73
CA ILE A 424 19.94 -19.02 32.26
C ILE A 424 19.42 -19.43 30.87
N PHE A 425 20.31 -19.90 29.99
CA PHE A 425 19.94 -20.40 28.67
C PHE A 425 18.96 -21.57 28.79
N GLY A 426 19.25 -22.56 29.63
CA GLY A 426 18.35 -23.69 29.87
C GLY A 426 16.97 -23.28 30.42
N GLN A 427 16.93 -22.32 31.35
CA GLN A 427 15.67 -21.77 31.85
C GLN A 427 14.89 -21.01 30.76
N THR A 428 15.61 -20.32 29.87
CA THR A 428 15.02 -19.57 28.76
C THR A 428 14.42 -20.53 27.73
N CYS A 429 15.14 -21.60 27.36
CA CYS A 429 14.62 -22.65 26.48
C CYS A 429 13.35 -23.32 27.04
N LYS A 430 13.30 -23.57 28.36
CA LYS A 430 12.08 -24.13 29.00
C LYS A 430 10.88 -23.20 28.88
N LYS A 431 11.07 -21.90 29.11
CA LYS A 431 10.00 -20.89 28.97
C LYS A 431 9.56 -20.73 27.51
N GLU A 432 10.48 -20.86 26.57
CA GLU A 432 10.15 -20.83 25.14
C GLU A 432 9.34 -22.03 24.71
N LEU A 433 9.68 -23.22 25.21
CA LEU A 433 8.89 -24.42 24.94
C LEU A 433 7.43 -24.24 25.40
N GLN A 434 7.24 -23.65 26.59
CA GLN A 434 5.91 -23.33 27.10
C GLN A 434 5.21 -22.29 26.22
N ALA A 435 5.89 -21.20 25.88
CA ALA A 435 5.33 -20.14 25.03
C ALA A 435 4.96 -20.63 23.63
N TYR A 436 5.73 -21.57 23.05
CA TYR A 436 5.38 -22.22 21.79
C TYR A 436 4.14 -23.10 21.94
N GLY A 437 3.97 -23.79 23.07
CA GLY A 437 2.72 -24.49 23.39
C GLY A 437 1.51 -23.55 23.41
N ASP A 438 1.61 -22.42 24.09
CA ASP A 438 0.54 -21.41 24.16
C ASP A 438 0.26 -20.78 22.79
N LEU A 439 1.30 -20.54 21.99
CA LEU A 439 1.16 -20.01 20.63
C LEU A 439 0.47 -21.02 19.70
N HIS A 440 0.83 -22.30 19.79
CA HIS A 440 0.19 -23.36 19.00
C HIS A 440 -1.30 -23.45 19.29
N THR A 441 -1.69 -23.47 20.57
CA THR A 441 -3.12 -23.48 20.94
C THR A 441 -3.87 -22.25 20.44
N THR A 442 -3.23 -21.08 20.43
CA THR A 442 -3.80 -19.84 19.89
C THR A 442 -3.96 -19.89 18.36
N ILE A 443 -2.97 -20.43 17.65
CA ILE A 443 -3.01 -20.59 16.19
C ILE A 443 -4.11 -21.57 15.82
N ASP A 444 -4.22 -22.71 16.50
CA ASP A 444 -5.26 -23.71 16.24
C ASP A 444 -6.66 -23.11 16.44
N ALA A 445 -6.86 -22.36 17.53
CA ALA A 445 -8.12 -21.65 17.77
C ALA A 445 -8.43 -20.59 16.69
N SER A 446 -7.40 -19.96 16.11
CA SER A 446 -7.55 -19.02 14.99
C SER A 446 -7.92 -19.74 13.69
N ILE A 447 -7.28 -20.87 13.39
CA ILE A 447 -7.57 -21.70 12.22
C ILE A 447 -9.02 -22.20 12.26
N ASP A 448 -9.50 -22.64 13.41
CA ASP A 448 -10.89 -23.06 13.60
C ASP A 448 -11.89 -21.92 13.34
N ARG A 449 -11.55 -20.71 13.78
CA ARG A 449 -12.37 -19.52 13.53
C ARG A 449 -12.44 -19.18 12.05
N VAL A 450 -11.28 -19.09 11.39
CA VAL A 450 -11.18 -18.79 9.95
C VAL A 450 -11.88 -19.87 9.13
N SER A 451 -11.77 -21.13 9.50
CA SER A 451 -12.47 -22.23 8.83
C SER A 451 -14.00 -22.07 8.89
N LYS A 452 -14.53 -21.65 10.05
CA LYS A 452 -15.97 -21.33 10.19
C LYS A 452 -16.37 -20.12 9.34
N GLU A 453 -15.56 -19.08 9.30
CA GLU A 453 -15.81 -17.89 8.46
C GLU A 453 -15.81 -18.22 6.96
N ILE A 454 -14.88 -19.06 6.49
CA ILE A 454 -14.83 -19.52 5.09
C ILE A 454 -16.12 -20.25 4.72
N ILE A 455 -16.65 -21.10 5.61
CA ILE A 455 -17.92 -21.82 5.36
C ILE A 455 -19.08 -20.81 5.25
N GLN A 456 -19.14 -19.82 6.13
CA GLN A 456 -20.17 -18.77 6.10
C GLN A 456 -20.09 -17.95 4.81
N LEU A 457 -18.89 -17.52 4.41
CA LEU A 457 -18.66 -16.75 3.19
C LEU A 457 -19.01 -17.57 1.94
N LYS A 458 -18.69 -18.86 1.89
CA LYS A 458 -19.12 -19.74 0.78
C LYS A 458 -20.64 -19.81 0.67
N CYS A 459 -21.36 -19.84 1.79
CA CYS A 459 -22.82 -19.79 1.80
C CYS A 459 -23.35 -18.43 1.30
N ALA A 460 -22.74 -17.33 1.72
CA ALA A 460 -23.11 -15.98 1.26
C ALA A 460 -22.88 -15.83 -0.25
N VAL A 461 -21.72 -16.24 -0.77
CA VAL A 461 -21.40 -16.20 -2.20
C VAL A 461 -22.38 -17.03 -3.04
N ARG A 462 -22.84 -18.19 -2.54
CA ARG A 462 -23.88 -18.97 -3.23
C ARG A 462 -25.20 -18.18 -3.34
N LYS A 463 -25.64 -17.54 -2.26
CA LYS A 463 -26.85 -16.70 -2.28
C LYS A 463 -26.72 -15.52 -3.25
N GLU A 464 -25.58 -14.84 -3.24
CA GLU A 464 -25.31 -13.72 -4.15
C GLU A 464 -25.25 -14.15 -5.62
N LYS A 465 -24.70 -15.33 -5.92
CA LYS A 465 -24.76 -15.89 -7.29
C LYS A 465 -26.18 -16.14 -7.75
N THR A 466 -27.04 -16.69 -6.89
CA THR A 466 -28.45 -16.90 -7.19
C THR A 466 -29.17 -15.56 -7.42
N LEU A 467 -28.92 -14.55 -6.59
CA LEU A 467 -29.48 -13.20 -6.78
C LEU A 467 -29.01 -12.55 -8.09
N ARG A 468 -27.74 -12.72 -8.45
CA ARG A 468 -27.20 -12.23 -9.72
C ARG A 468 -27.87 -12.91 -10.91
N MET A 469 -28.07 -14.22 -10.87
CA MET A 469 -28.79 -14.97 -11.90
C MET A 469 -30.21 -14.43 -12.08
N TYR A 470 -30.96 -14.20 -10.99
CA TYR A 470 -32.29 -13.58 -11.07
C TYR A 470 -32.25 -12.16 -11.67
N LYS A 471 -31.25 -11.35 -11.33
CA LYS A 471 -31.08 -10.02 -11.94
C LYS A 471 -30.84 -10.11 -13.45
N GLU A 472 -29.99 -11.03 -13.90
CA GLU A 472 -29.71 -11.26 -15.32
C GLU A 472 -30.97 -11.75 -16.06
N GLU A 473 -31.78 -12.62 -15.45
CA GLU A 473 -33.09 -13.03 -15.97
C GLU A 473 -34.06 -11.84 -16.11
N TYR A 474 -34.18 -11.01 -15.07
CA TYR A 474 -35.02 -9.81 -15.10
C TYR A 474 -34.56 -8.81 -16.16
N GLU A 475 -33.26 -8.63 -16.34
CA GLU A 475 -32.72 -7.72 -17.35
C GLU A 475 -32.97 -8.25 -18.78
N THR A 476 -32.90 -9.57 -18.97
CA THR A 476 -33.23 -10.22 -20.24
C THR A 476 -34.72 -10.04 -20.56
N LEU A 477 -35.59 -10.25 -19.58
CA LEU A 477 -37.03 -9.99 -19.72
C LEU A 477 -37.31 -8.51 -20.00
N ALA A 478 -36.63 -7.59 -19.30
CA ALA A 478 -36.79 -6.15 -19.53
C ALA A 478 -36.37 -5.76 -20.95
N LYS A 479 -35.27 -6.32 -21.47
CA LYS A 479 -34.85 -6.11 -22.88
C LYS A 479 -35.90 -6.59 -23.87
N LEU A 480 -36.51 -7.75 -23.62
CA LEU A 480 -37.59 -8.28 -24.47
C LEU A 480 -38.85 -7.39 -24.39
N VAL A 481 -39.27 -7.00 -23.19
CA VAL A 481 -40.44 -6.14 -22.97
C VAL A 481 -40.24 -4.77 -23.62
N ASN A 482 -39.04 -4.19 -23.56
CA ASN A 482 -38.72 -2.89 -24.17
C ASN A 482 -38.70 -2.92 -25.70
N GLN A 483 -38.73 -4.08 -26.35
CA GLN A 483 -38.94 -4.16 -27.81
C GLN A 483 -40.40 -3.87 -28.19
N TYR A 484 -41.33 -4.01 -27.25
CA TYR A 484 -42.74 -3.70 -27.46
C TYR A 484 -43.03 -2.24 -27.12
N PRO A 485 -43.99 -1.61 -27.84
CA PRO A 485 -44.40 -0.24 -27.56
C PRO A 485 -44.97 -0.12 -26.14
N SER A 486 -44.87 1.09 -25.58
CA SER A 486 -45.41 1.38 -24.26
C SER A 486 -46.90 1.09 -24.20
N GLN A 487 -47.34 0.39 -23.15
CA GLN A 487 -48.74 0.05 -22.91
C GLN A 487 -49.65 1.28 -23.03
N LYS A 488 -49.18 2.44 -22.55
CA LYS A 488 -49.94 3.69 -22.57
C LYS A 488 -50.16 4.23 -23.98
N GLU A 489 -49.19 4.05 -24.87
CA GLU A 489 -49.29 4.47 -26.28
C GLU A 489 -50.17 3.51 -27.06
N THR A 490 -50.02 2.20 -26.85
CA THR A 490 -50.89 1.18 -27.45
C THR A 490 -52.35 1.39 -27.09
N LEU A 491 -52.65 1.71 -25.82
CA LEU A 491 -54.02 2.02 -25.39
C LEU A 491 -54.62 3.23 -26.12
N ARG A 492 -53.84 4.31 -26.28
CA ARG A 492 -54.27 5.51 -27.04
C ARG A 492 -54.53 5.20 -28.51
N GLU A 493 -53.68 4.39 -29.15
CA GLU A 493 -53.91 3.98 -30.53
C GLU A 493 -55.17 3.12 -30.68
N VAL A 494 -55.40 2.20 -29.75
CA VAL A 494 -56.61 1.35 -29.74
C VAL A 494 -57.86 2.22 -29.60
N GLU A 495 -57.86 3.20 -28.70
CA GLU A 495 -58.97 4.15 -28.56
C GLU A 495 -59.20 4.95 -29.84
N ARG A 496 -58.14 5.45 -30.48
CA ARG A 496 -58.23 6.20 -31.74
C ARG A 496 -58.77 5.34 -32.89
N LYS A 497 -58.33 4.09 -33.00
CA LYS A 497 -58.83 3.15 -34.02
C LYS A 497 -60.28 2.77 -33.75
N LYS A 498 -60.69 2.58 -32.49
CA LYS A 498 -62.09 2.36 -32.12
C LYS A 498 -62.97 3.55 -32.52
N ALA A 499 -62.54 4.78 -32.28
CA ALA A 499 -63.28 5.97 -32.69
C ALA A 499 -63.46 6.03 -34.21
N ARG A 500 -62.40 5.79 -34.99
CA ARG A 500 -62.48 5.72 -36.46
C ARG A 500 -63.39 4.59 -36.96
N LEU A 501 -63.40 3.45 -36.28
CA LEU A 501 -64.29 2.33 -36.63
C LEU A 501 -65.77 2.74 -36.46
N VAL A 502 -66.08 3.50 -35.41
CA VAL A 502 -67.44 4.00 -35.18
C VAL A 502 -67.84 4.97 -36.29
N GLU A 503 -66.99 5.95 -36.64
CA GLU A 503 -67.25 6.87 -37.76
C GLU A 503 -67.45 6.14 -39.09
N ALA A 504 -66.56 5.19 -39.42
CA ALA A 504 -66.66 4.42 -40.65
C ALA A 504 -67.96 3.59 -40.72
N LYS A 505 -68.39 2.99 -39.60
CA LYS A 505 -69.68 2.28 -39.53
C LYS A 505 -70.87 3.21 -39.74
N GLN A 506 -70.84 4.41 -39.17
CA GLN A 506 -71.88 5.41 -39.38
C GLN A 506 -71.92 5.89 -40.84
N ALA A 507 -70.76 6.09 -41.46
CA ALA A 507 -70.66 6.44 -42.87
C ALA A 507 -71.23 5.33 -43.77
N LEU A 508 -70.89 4.07 -43.52
CA LEU A 508 -71.47 2.90 -44.20
C LEU A 508 -72.99 2.87 -44.09
N GLN A 509 -73.54 3.00 -42.88
CA GLN A 509 -74.99 3.06 -42.66
C GLN A 509 -75.65 4.21 -43.43
N SER A 510 -74.98 5.36 -43.56
CA SER A 510 -75.49 6.49 -44.34
C SER A 510 -75.51 6.20 -45.85
N VAL A 511 -74.51 5.47 -46.36
CA VAL A 511 -74.42 5.07 -47.77
C VAL A 511 -75.45 4.00 -48.06
N ASP A 512 -75.62 3.01 -47.19
CA ASP A 512 -76.65 1.97 -47.32
C ASP A 512 -78.05 2.61 -47.40
N ARG A 513 -78.34 3.60 -46.55
CA ARG A 513 -79.59 4.35 -46.60
C ARG A 513 -79.79 5.12 -47.91
N LYS A 514 -78.72 5.70 -48.47
CA LYS A 514 -78.77 6.36 -49.79
C LYS A 514 -78.99 5.35 -50.91
N LEU A 515 -78.36 4.18 -50.83
CA LEU A 515 -78.53 3.10 -51.80
C LEU A 515 -79.98 2.60 -51.79
N GLU A 516 -80.55 2.35 -50.61
CA GLU A 516 -81.96 1.97 -50.46
C GLU A 516 -82.91 3.00 -51.07
N ASN A 517 -82.66 4.29 -50.86
CA ASN A 517 -83.46 5.35 -51.48
C ASN A 517 -83.34 5.36 -53.00
N ARG A 518 -82.14 5.14 -53.56
CA ARG A 518 -81.97 5.04 -55.02
C ARG A 518 -82.64 3.81 -55.60
N VAL A 519 -82.59 2.67 -54.89
CA VAL A 519 -83.32 1.46 -55.29
C VAL A 519 -84.83 1.76 -55.34
N LYS A 520 -85.39 2.41 -54.32
CA LYS A 520 -86.80 2.84 -54.31
C LYS A 520 -87.14 3.80 -55.45
N GLN A 521 -86.28 4.77 -55.73
CA GLN A 521 -86.45 5.69 -56.87
C GLN A 521 -86.38 4.98 -58.23
N PHE A 522 -85.49 4.00 -58.37
CA PHE A 522 -85.36 3.19 -59.58
C PHE A 522 -86.57 2.27 -59.77
N SER A 523 -87.11 1.70 -58.69
CA SER A 523 -88.37 0.96 -58.72
C SER A 523 -89.53 1.86 -59.13
N LEU A 524 -89.62 3.09 -58.61
CA LEU A 524 -90.64 4.07 -59.01
C LEU A 524 -90.51 4.42 -60.50
N LEU A 525 -89.29 4.64 -60.99
CA LEU A 525 -89.01 4.90 -62.41
C LEU A 525 -89.48 3.72 -63.28
N LEU A 526 -89.16 2.49 -62.89
CA LEU A 526 -89.61 1.28 -63.59
C LEU A 526 -91.13 1.18 -63.64
N THR A 527 -91.83 1.47 -62.52
CA THR A 527 -93.29 1.52 -62.50
C THR A 527 -93.81 2.61 -63.44
N THR A 528 -93.24 3.82 -63.45
CA THR A 528 -93.66 4.89 -64.37
C THR A 528 -93.38 4.59 -65.84
N ILE A 529 -92.28 3.88 -66.15
CA ILE A 529 -91.99 3.42 -67.52
C ILE A 529 -93.03 2.38 -67.94
N GLN A 530 -93.42 1.50 -67.02
CA GLN A 530 -94.42 0.49 -67.28
C GLN A 530 -95.82 1.11 -67.45
N ASP A 531 -96.15 2.13 -66.64
CA ASP A 531 -97.38 2.92 -66.80
C ASP A 531 -97.39 3.68 -68.14
N LEU A 532 -96.30 4.36 -68.49
CA LEU A 532 -96.14 5.05 -69.79
C LEU A 532 -96.21 4.08 -70.97
N LYS A 533 -95.68 2.87 -70.81
CA LYS A 533 -95.79 1.82 -71.83
C LYS A 533 -97.24 1.37 -71.98
N CYS A 534 -97.98 1.20 -70.89
CA CYS A 534 -99.42 0.95 -70.97
C CYS A 534 -100.16 2.10 -71.66
N THR A 535 -99.80 3.36 -71.40
CA THR A 535 -100.44 4.52 -72.05
C THR A 535 -100.10 4.62 -73.55
N LEU A 536 -98.86 4.28 -73.92
CA LEU A 536 -98.42 4.19 -75.33
C LEU A 536 -99.05 3.00 -76.05
N ASP A 537 -99.21 1.86 -75.38
CA ASP A 537 -99.91 0.70 -75.94
C ASP A 537 -101.41 1.05 -76.16
N GLU A 538 -102.02 1.87 -75.28
CA GLU A 538 -103.37 2.44 -75.48
C GLU A 538 -103.45 3.45 -76.66
N GLU A 539 -102.44 4.32 -76.86
CA GLU A 539 -102.37 5.22 -78.02
C GLU A 539 -102.05 4.48 -79.33
N VAL A 540 -101.33 3.36 -79.27
CA VAL A 540 -101.01 2.50 -80.42
C VAL A 540 -102.23 1.67 -80.82
N ASP A 541 -103.07 1.23 -79.88
CA ASP A 541 -104.35 0.58 -80.18
C ASP A 541 -105.35 1.54 -80.85
N GLU A 542 -105.29 2.86 -80.60
CA GLU A 542 -106.08 3.86 -81.34
C GLU A 542 -105.57 4.13 -82.78
N VAL A 543 -104.29 3.86 -83.08
CA VAL A 543 -103.70 4.08 -84.42
C VAL A 543 -103.66 2.78 -85.25
N ILE A 544 -103.75 1.60 -84.62
CA ILE A 544 -103.71 0.29 -85.29
C ILE A 544 -105.10 -0.19 -85.77
N GLU A 545 -106.21 0.43 -85.36
CA GLU A 545 -107.53 0.13 -85.98
C GLU A 545 -107.67 0.60 -87.45
N GLU A 546 -106.77 1.43 -87.98
CA GLU A 546 -106.88 1.97 -89.36
C GLU A 546 -105.99 1.32 -90.44
N ASN A 547 -105.05 0.42 -90.14
CA ASN A 547 -104.22 -0.20 -91.20
C ASN A 547 -104.01 -1.72 -91.03
N GLN A 548 -105.01 -2.41 -91.57
CA GLN A 548 -105.13 -3.81 -91.99
C GLN A 548 -103.87 -4.61 -92.32
N ASP A 549 -103.98 -5.88 -91.91
CA ASP A 549 -103.66 -7.11 -92.66
C ASP A 549 -102.21 -7.44 -93.07
N VAL A 550 -101.92 -8.73 -92.88
CA VAL A 550 -101.03 -9.63 -93.65
C VAL A 550 -99.69 -10.05 -93.01
N SER A 551 -99.68 -11.35 -92.70
CA SER A 551 -98.58 -12.34 -92.72
C SER A 551 -97.51 -12.24 -91.63
N SER A 552 -97.37 -13.19 -90.69
CA SER A 552 -97.15 -14.65 -90.73
C SER A 552 -95.69 -15.09 -90.93
N ASN A 553 -95.23 -15.90 -89.95
CA ASN A 553 -94.18 -16.93 -89.98
C ASN A 553 -92.72 -16.45 -89.94
N GLU A 554 -91.77 -17.02 -89.19
CA GLU A 554 -91.56 -18.34 -88.53
C GLU A 554 -90.48 -18.15 -87.43
N SER A 555 -90.65 -18.57 -86.17
CA SER A 555 -90.42 -19.90 -85.56
C SER A 555 -88.95 -20.34 -85.37
N GLY A 556 -88.59 -20.72 -84.13
CA GLY A 556 -87.38 -21.48 -83.78
C GLY A 556 -86.74 -21.05 -82.44
N THR A 557 -87.22 -21.56 -81.28
CA THR A 557 -86.55 -22.60 -80.43
C THR A 557 -85.22 -22.13 -79.81
N GLU A 558 -84.89 -22.28 -78.52
CA GLU A 558 -85.37 -23.16 -77.44
C GLU A 558 -84.76 -22.68 -76.10
N LYS A 559 -85.28 -23.28 -75.03
CA LYS A 559 -85.04 -23.09 -73.58
C LYS A 559 -83.57 -23.15 -73.12
N THR A 560 -83.30 -22.49 -71.98
CA THR A 560 -82.71 -23.04 -70.72
C THR A 560 -82.52 -21.88 -69.73
N GLU A 561 -83.37 -21.70 -68.72
CA GLU A 561 -83.27 -22.27 -67.36
C GLU A 561 -81.97 -21.97 -66.58
N GLU A 562 -82.19 -21.21 -65.49
CA GLU A 562 -81.55 -21.23 -64.17
C GLU A 562 -80.08 -20.86 -63.92
N LYS A 563 -79.96 -19.92 -62.96
CA LYS A 563 -78.95 -19.80 -61.89
C LYS A 563 -77.48 -19.65 -62.30
N ILE A 564 -76.92 -18.49 -61.97
CA ILE A 564 -75.83 -18.36 -60.99
C ILE A 564 -75.88 -16.92 -60.44
N ILE A 565 -76.42 -16.81 -59.22
CA ILE A 565 -76.12 -15.71 -58.30
C ILE A 565 -74.85 -16.14 -57.58
N GLY A 566 -73.77 -15.37 -57.73
CA GLY A 566 -72.52 -15.64 -57.02
C GLY A 566 -71.33 -14.91 -57.58
N MET A 567 -71.32 -13.57 -57.57
CA MET A 567 -70.10 -12.77 -57.68
C MET A 567 -70.31 -11.31 -57.24
N VAL A 568 -70.70 -11.13 -55.97
CA VAL A 568 -70.32 -9.92 -55.23
C VAL A 568 -69.10 -10.29 -54.41
N GLN A 569 -67.93 -10.08 -55.01
CA GLN A 569 -66.66 -9.72 -54.36
C GLN A 569 -65.60 -9.67 -55.47
N ALA A 570 -65.63 -8.56 -56.22
CA ALA A 570 -64.46 -8.11 -56.95
C ALA A 570 -63.56 -7.31 -56.00
N CYS A 571 -62.29 -7.25 -56.39
CA CYS A 571 -61.28 -6.26 -56.05
C CYS A 571 -61.79 -4.90 -55.58
#